data_AF-A0A972VFX1-F1
#
_entry.id   AF-A0A972VFX1-F1
#
_cell.length_a   1.000
_cell.length_b   1.000
_cell.length_c   1.000
_cell.angle_alpha   90.00
_cell.angle_beta   90.00
_cell.angle_gamma   90.00
#
_symmetry.space_group_name_H-M   'P 1'
#
loop_
_entity.id
_entity.type
_entity.pdbx_description
1 polymer ?
#
loop_
_entity_poly.entity_id
_entity_poly.type
_entity_poly.pdbx_seq_one_letter_code
_entity_poly.pdbx_strand_id
1 'polypeptide(L)' 'MMKPRHAFVILSFLCLVSTGSGADSKSTRPNVLFLMSDDLNNAMGCYDHALVKTPNLDRLAARGVRFNRTYCQFPL' A
#
# COMPACT_ATOMS: atom_id res chain seq x y z
N MET A 1 -5.76 53.56 -12.67
CA MET A 1 -5.39 54.14 -11.36
C MET A 1 -6.17 53.44 -10.24
N MET A 2 -5.70 52.26 -9.81
CA MET A 2 -6.18 51.54 -8.61
C MET A 2 -4.93 51.14 -7.82
N LYS A 3 -4.87 51.51 -6.53
CA LYS A 3 -3.65 51.38 -5.71
C LYS A 3 -3.42 49.90 -5.29
N PRO A 4 -2.17 49.39 -5.27
CA PRO A 4 -1.83 47.98 -4.99
C PRO A 4 -2.11 47.50 -3.55
N ARG A 5 -2.83 48.29 -2.75
CA ARG A 5 -3.04 48.07 -1.31
C ARG A 5 -4.12 47.02 -1.03
N HIS A 6 -5.08 46.84 -1.94
CA HIS A 6 -6.16 45.86 -1.79
C HIS A 6 -5.79 44.47 -2.32
N ALA A 7 -4.90 44.40 -3.32
CA ALA A 7 -4.37 43.14 -3.83
C ALA A 7 -3.59 42.36 -2.76
N PHE A 8 -2.83 43.08 -1.93
CA PHE A 8 -2.07 42.48 -0.82
C PHE A 8 -2.97 41.93 0.29
N VAL A 9 -4.08 42.62 0.59
CA VAL A 9 -5.06 42.19 1.61
C VAL A 9 -5.86 40.97 1.14
N ILE A 10 -6.28 40.93 -0.13
CA ILE A 10 -7.00 39.78 -0.70
C ILE A 10 -6.10 38.54 -0.75
N LEU A 11 -4.83 38.70 -1.10
CA LEU A 11 -3.86 37.60 -1.13
C LEU A 11 -3.58 37.05 0.28
N SER A 12 -3.53 37.92 1.29
CA SER A 12 -3.39 37.51 2.69
C SER A 12 -4.64 36.80 3.23
N PHE A 13 -5.84 37.17 2.76
CA PHE A 13 -7.09 36.54 3.19
C PHE A 13 -7.29 35.15 2.57
N LEU A 14 -6.82 34.96 1.33
CA LEU A 14 -6.89 33.67 0.64
C LEU A 14 -6.00 32.61 1.29
N CYS A 15 -4.87 33.01 1.88
CA CYS A 15 -3.93 32.11 2.55
C CYS A 15 -4.44 31.62 3.93
N LEU A 16 -5.34 32.36 4.58
CA LEU A 16 -5.86 32.01 5.91
C LEU A 16 -6.98 30.96 5.86
N VAL A 17 -7.62 30.78 4.69
CA VAL A 17 -8.70 29.80 4.48
C VAL A 17 -8.16 28.39 4.18
N SER A 18 -6.86 28.25 3.90
CA SER A 18 -6.24 26.97 3.53
C SER A 18 -5.85 26.07 4.72
N THR A 19 -5.96 26.55 5.97
CA THR A 19 -5.69 25.75 7.17
C THR A 19 -6.94 25.00 7.61
N GLY A 20 -7.36 24.03 6.79
CA GLY A 20 -8.47 23.12 7.07
C GLY A 20 -8.02 21.67 6.99
N SER A 21 -8.13 20.97 8.12
CA SER A 21 -7.93 19.53 8.32
C SER A 21 -6.47 19.06 8.35
N GLY A 22 -5.83 19.26 9.50
CA GLY A 22 -4.86 18.28 9.98
C GLY A 22 -5.59 16.96 10.20
N ALA A 23 -5.51 16.06 9.22
CA ALA A 23 -5.94 14.69 9.40
C ALA A 23 -5.19 14.13 10.62
N ASP A 24 -5.95 13.70 11.62
CA ASP A 24 -5.42 13.00 12.78
C ASP A 24 -4.76 11.71 12.28
N SER A 25 -3.46 11.81 12.00
CA SER A 25 -2.60 10.67 11.67
C SER A 25 -2.39 9.87 12.95
N LYS A 26 -3.47 9.28 13.47
CA LYS A 26 -3.34 8.07 14.25
C LYS A 26 -2.67 7.07 13.32
N SER A 27 -1.36 6.95 13.49
CA SER A 27 -0.56 5.87 12.91
C SER A 27 -1.14 4.57 13.45
N THR A 28 -2.18 4.08 12.81
CA THR A 28 -2.83 2.82 13.13
C THR A 28 -1.77 1.76 12.91
N ARG A 29 -1.26 1.19 14.02
CA ARG A 29 -0.31 0.09 13.95
C ARG A 29 -0.99 -1.04 13.18
N PRO A 30 -0.42 -1.50 12.05
CA PRO A 30 -1.04 -2.57 11.29
C PRO A 30 -0.99 -3.86 12.09
N ASN A 31 -2.01 -4.70 11.93
CA ASN A 31 -1.93 -6.08 12.38
C ASN A 31 -1.08 -6.88 11.39
N VAL A 32 -0.25 -7.79 11.91
CA VAL A 32 0.59 -8.67 11.10
C VAL A 32 0.08 -10.11 11.24
N LEU A 33 -0.28 -10.73 10.11
CA LEU A 33 -0.65 -12.13 10.03
C LEU A 33 0.46 -12.89 9.30
N PHE A 34 1.12 -13.81 10.00
CA PHE A 34 2.13 -14.70 9.42
C PHE A 34 1.49 -16.07 9.12
N LEU A 35 1.54 -16.48 7.85
CA LEU A 35 0.97 -17.73 7.35
C LEU A 35 2.10 -18.60 6.81
N MET A 36 2.17 -19.85 7.25
CA MET A 36 3.15 -20.84 6.79
C MET A 36 2.44 -22.17 6.55
N SER A 37 2.79 -22.84 5.45
CA SER A 37 2.34 -24.19 5.13
C SER A 37 3.55 -25.09 5.10
N ASP A 38 3.40 -26.30 5.65
CA ASP A 38 4.43 -27.34 5.56
C ASP A 38 4.50 -27.90 4.14
N ASP A 39 5.70 -28.30 3.70
CA ASP A 39 5.99 -28.91 2.38
C ASP A 39 5.45 -28.19 1.13
N LEU A 40 5.08 -26.91 1.24
CA LEU A 40 4.56 -26.14 0.12
C LEU A 40 5.71 -25.67 -0.80
N ASN A 41 5.69 -26.15 -2.05
CA ASN A 41 6.59 -25.68 -3.10
C ASN A 41 5.94 -24.57 -3.97
N ASN A 42 6.58 -24.19 -5.07
CA ASN A 42 6.10 -23.17 -6.00
C ASN A 42 5.08 -23.67 -7.04
N ALA A 43 4.54 -24.89 -6.93
CA ALA A 43 3.53 -25.42 -7.83
C ALA A 43 2.16 -24.80 -7.53
N MET A 44 1.98 -23.53 -7.88
CA MET A 44 0.79 -22.73 -7.59
C MET A 44 0.36 -21.93 -8.82
N GLY A 45 -0.92 -21.56 -8.87
CA GLY A 45 -1.49 -20.77 -9.98
C GLY A 45 -0.78 -19.43 -10.17
N CYS A 46 -0.45 -18.73 -9.08
CA CYS A 46 0.31 -17.49 -9.11
C CYS A 46 1.79 -17.62 -9.55
N TYR A 47 2.27 -18.85 -9.74
CA TYR A 47 3.56 -19.18 -10.35
C TYR A 47 3.38 -19.86 -11.72
N ASP A 48 2.24 -19.64 -12.38
CA ASP A 48 1.92 -20.10 -13.74
C ASP A 48 1.85 -21.63 -13.89
N HIS A 49 1.52 -22.34 -12.81
CA HIS A 49 1.36 -23.80 -12.86
C HIS A 49 0.08 -24.20 -13.62
N ALA A 50 0.22 -24.94 -14.72
CA ALA A 50 -0.87 -25.21 -15.67
C ALA A 50 -2.13 -25.91 -15.10
N LEU A 51 -1.97 -26.71 -14.05
CA LEU A 51 -3.06 -27.53 -13.49
C LEU A 51 -3.51 -27.14 -12.08
N VAL A 52 -2.67 -26.41 -11.33
CA VAL A 52 -2.93 -26.16 -9.90
C VAL A 52 -3.80 -24.93 -9.76
N LYS A 53 -4.88 -25.05 -8.97
CA LYS A 53 -5.82 -23.95 -8.72
C LYS A 53 -5.66 -23.45 -7.30
N THR A 54 -5.18 -22.21 -7.13
CA THR A 54 -4.96 -21.58 -5.83
C THR A 54 -5.63 -20.20 -5.73
N PRO A 55 -6.94 -20.07 -6.03
CA PRO A 55 -7.58 -18.78 -6.29
C PRO A 55 -7.46 -17.77 -5.14
N ASN A 56 -7.43 -18.24 -3.89
CA ASN A 56 -7.26 -17.36 -2.73
C ASN A 56 -5.84 -16.80 -2.62
N LEU A 57 -4.82 -17.62 -2.91
CA LEU A 57 -3.43 -17.20 -2.89
C LEU A 57 -3.07 -16.40 -4.15
N ASP A 58 -3.69 -16.72 -5.28
CA ASP A 58 -3.55 -15.95 -6.53
C ASP A 58 -4.10 -14.53 -6.34
N ARG A 59 -5.27 -14.40 -5.71
CA ARG A 59 -5.83 -13.10 -5.33
C ARG A 59 -4.95 -12.36 -4.32
N LEU A 60 -4.31 -13.07 -3.37
CA LEU A 60 -3.37 -12.47 -2.43
C LEU A 60 -2.11 -11.94 -3.13
N ALA A 61 -1.57 -12.71 -4.08
CA ALA A 61 -0.43 -12.30 -4.89
C ALA A 61 -0.76 -11.10 -5.79
N ALA A 62 -1.96 -11.06 -6.40
CA ALA A 62 -2.40 -9.97 -7.27
C ALA A 62 -2.58 -8.63 -6.55
N ARG A 63 -2.90 -8.64 -5.25
CA ARG A 63 -3.07 -7.42 -4.44
C ARG A 63 -1.84 -7.03 -3.63
N GLY A 64 -0.75 -7.79 -3.75
CA GLY A 64 0.44 -7.66 -2.91
C GLY A 64 1.72 -7.78 -3.71
N VAL A 65 2.78 -8.21 -3.03
CA VAL A 65 4.08 -8.48 -3.65
C VAL A 65 4.36 -9.97 -3.56
N ARG A 66 4.63 -10.59 -4.71
CA ARG A 66 5.10 -11.98 -4.81
C ARG A 66 6.60 -11.98 -5.08
N PHE A 67 7.35 -12.76 -4.32
CA PHE A 67 8.79 -12.91 -4.49
C PHE A 67 9.09 -14.12 -5.39
N ASN A 68 9.74 -13.89 -6.53
CA ASN A 68 10.09 -14.97 -7.47
C ASN A 68 11.37 -15.73 -7.11
N ARG A 69 12.10 -15.26 -6.10
CA ARG A 69 13.39 -15.81 -5.65
C ARG A 69 13.43 -15.89 -4.14
N THR A 70 12.78 -16.91 -3.60
CA THR A 70 12.71 -17.20 -2.15
C THR A 70 13.30 -18.57 -1.89
N TYR A 71 14.19 -18.67 -0.90
CA TYR A 71 14.93 -19.89 -0.62
C TYR A 71 14.80 -20.27 0.85
N CYS A 72 14.61 -21.57 1.12
CA CYS A 72 14.75 -22.13 2.46
C CYS A 72 16.24 -22.33 2.76
N GLN A 73 16.70 -21.92 3.94
CA GLN A 73 18.11 -22.06 4.31
C GLN A 73 18.48 -23.52 4.59
N PHE A 74 17.52 -24.32 5.07
CA PHE A 74 17.75 -25.71 5.44
C PHE A 74 16.45 -26.53 5.25
N PRO A 75 16.27 -27.19 4.07
CA PRO A 75 15.15 -28.09 3.85
C PRO A 75 15.47 -29.45 4.49
N LEU A 76 14.69 -29.84 5.50
CA LEU A 76 14.74 -31.16 6.14
C LEU A 76 13.77 -32.14 5.50
#